data_AF-A0A7L6ARJ7-F1
#
_entry.id   AF-A0A7L6ARJ7-F1
#
_cell.length_a   1.000
_cell.length_b   1.000
_cell.length_c   1.000
_cell.angle_alpha   90.00
_cell.angle_beta   90.00
_cell.angle_gamma   90.00
#
_symmetry.space_group_name_H-M   'P 1'
#
loop_
_entity.id
_entity.type
_entity.pdbx_description
1 polymer ?
#
loop_
_entity_poly.entity_id
_entity_poly.type
_entity_poly.pdbx_seq_one_letter_code
_entity_poly.pdbx_strand_id
1 'polypeptide(L)'
;MSLRGACNFHWRGVAVHLARPEPPEQAEAAVLDATERSRAAAFRFEPDRNLYVAAHVFLRHTLSRHAPIAPAEWRFSANAYGKPFITNPGHTSLQFNLSHTDGLIACAISQGQAVGVDVEQCKPMPDLDNLCRYALSAREAEDVLAIHDGAQQVQRFLLTGR
;
A
#
# COMPACT_ATOMS: atom_id res chain seq x y z
N MET A 1 3.80 -2.25 -17.75
CA MET A 1 4.05 -1.18 -16.77
C MET A 1 5.54 -0.86 -16.79
N SER A 2 5.93 0.33 -17.23
CA SER A 2 7.32 0.75 -17.07
C SER A 2 7.51 1.12 -15.60
N LEU A 3 8.30 0.36 -14.83
CA LEU A 3 8.67 0.73 -13.45
C LEU A 3 9.62 1.95 -13.40
N ARG A 4 9.55 2.83 -14.40
CA ARG A 4 10.37 4.06 -14.49
C ARG A 4 9.95 4.97 -13.34
N GLY A 5 10.86 5.16 -12.39
CA GLY A 5 10.61 5.94 -11.17
C GLY A 5 10.29 5.12 -9.93
N ALA A 6 10.39 3.78 -9.98
CA ALA A 6 10.25 2.97 -8.78
C ALA A 6 11.51 3.04 -7.90
N CYS A 7 11.36 3.51 -6.66
CA CYS A 7 12.41 3.52 -5.66
C CYS A 7 12.34 2.26 -4.80
N ASN A 8 13.49 1.60 -4.62
CA ASN A 8 13.59 0.38 -3.82
C ASN A 8 14.50 0.63 -2.62
N PHE A 9 14.01 0.35 -1.41
CA PHE A 9 14.81 0.46 -0.19
C PHE A 9 14.75 -0.86 0.59
N HIS A 10 15.86 -1.23 1.23
CA HIS A 10 15.92 -2.40 2.10
C HIS A 10 16.12 -1.96 3.54
N TRP A 11 15.24 -2.41 4.44
CA TRP A 11 15.34 -2.15 5.87
C TRP A 11 15.12 -3.44 6.65
N ARG A 12 16.15 -3.89 7.38
CA ARG A 12 16.09 -5.09 8.24
C ARG A 12 15.49 -6.33 7.56
N GLY A 13 15.82 -6.59 6.29
CA GLY A 13 15.32 -7.75 5.54
C GLY A 13 13.96 -7.53 4.85
N VAL A 14 13.40 -6.33 4.93
CA VAL A 14 12.21 -5.92 4.19
C VAL A 14 12.61 -5.10 2.96
N ALA A 15 12.15 -5.49 1.79
CA ALA A 15 12.25 -4.70 0.57
C ALA A 15 10.98 -3.87 0.36
N VAL A 16 11.11 -2.55 0.30
CA VAL A 16 10.00 -1.61 0.04
C VAL A 16 10.15 -1.06 -1.38
N HIS A 17 9.10 -1.20 -2.18
CA HIS A 17 9.02 -0.73 -3.56
C HIS A 17 7.93 0.34 -3.64
N LEU A 18 8.27 1.49 -4.21
CA LEU A 18 7.35 2.60 -4.40
C LEU A 18 7.08 2.81 -5.89
N ALA A 19 5.89 3.28 -6.25
CA ALA A 19 5.57 3.73 -7.60
C ALA A 19 4.56 4.87 -7.59
N ARG A 20 4.59 5.71 -8.62
CA ARG A 20 3.45 6.60 -8.90
C ARG A 20 2.41 5.82 -9.69
N PRO A 21 1.13 5.89 -9.33
CA PRO A 21 0.07 5.28 -10.11
C PRO A 21 -0.06 6.00 -11.45
N GLU A 22 -0.05 5.24 -12.53
CA GLU A 22 -0.42 5.70 -13.87
C GLU A 22 -1.74 5.01 -14.25
N PRO A 23 -2.60 5.65 -15.07
CA PRO A 23 -3.79 5.00 -15.60
C PRO A 23 -3.39 3.68 -16.30
N PRO A 24 -3.97 2.54 -15.90
CA PRO A 24 -3.52 1.25 -16.41
C PRO A 24 -3.93 1.09 -17.88
N GLU A 25 -2.97 0.75 -18.74
CA GLU A 25 -3.28 0.28 -20.08
C GLU A 25 -4.01 -1.08 -20.01
N GLN A 26 -4.91 -1.36 -20.96
CA GLN A 26 -5.70 -2.61 -20.95
C GLN A 26 -4.84 -3.87 -20.92
N ALA A 27 -3.69 -3.85 -21.61
CA ALA A 27 -2.74 -4.95 -21.62
C ALA A 27 -2.11 -5.20 -20.23
N GLU A 28 -1.95 -4.16 -19.42
CA GLU A 28 -1.38 -4.26 -18.08
C GLU A 28 -2.40 -4.81 -17.09
N ALA A 29 -3.68 -4.46 -17.24
CA ALA A 29 -4.76 -5.01 -16.42
C ALA A 29 -5.01 -6.51 -16.67
N ALA A 30 -4.47 -7.09 -17.75
CA ALA A 30 -4.63 -8.50 -18.09
C ALA A 30 -4.01 -9.45 -17.04
N VAL A 31 -3.03 -8.98 -16.27
CA VAL A 31 -2.36 -9.79 -15.23
C VAL A 31 -3.22 -9.99 -13.97
N LEU A 32 -4.29 -9.20 -13.81
CA LEU A 32 -5.20 -9.36 -12.68
C LEU A 32 -5.99 -10.66 -12.80
N ASP A 33 -6.35 -11.26 -11.67
CA ASP A 33 -7.27 -12.39 -11.66
C ASP A 33 -8.75 -11.95 -11.75
N ALA A 34 -9.67 -12.92 -11.81
CA ALA A 34 -11.10 -12.63 -11.91
C ALA A 34 -11.66 -11.90 -10.67
N THR A 35 -11.12 -12.18 -9.48
CA THR A 35 -11.55 -11.56 -8.23
C THR A 35 -11.12 -10.10 -8.19
N GLU A 36 -9.88 -9.82 -8.55
CA GLU A 36 -9.35 -8.45 -8.63
C GLU A 36 -10.07 -7.64 -9.71
N ARG A 37 -10.30 -8.22 -10.90
CA ARG A 37 -11.10 -7.56 -11.95
C ARG A 37 -12.52 -7.23 -11.48
N SER A 38 -13.16 -8.14 -10.75
CA SER A 38 -14.50 -7.90 -10.21
C SER A 38 -14.50 -6.80 -9.14
N ARG A 39 -13.48 -6.78 -8.26
CA ARG A 39 -13.30 -5.71 -7.28
C ARG A 39 -13.05 -4.35 -7.93
N ALA A 40 -12.20 -4.31 -8.95
CA ALA A 40 -11.93 -3.11 -9.73
C ALA A 40 -13.23 -2.56 -10.36
N ALA A 41 -14.06 -3.44 -10.94
CA ALA A 41 -15.32 -3.06 -11.56
C ALA A 41 -16.37 -2.54 -10.57
N ALA A 42 -16.26 -2.87 -9.28
CA ALA A 42 -17.19 -2.44 -8.24
C ALA A 42 -16.95 -1.00 -7.75
N PHE A 43 -15.79 -0.40 -8.05
CA PHE A 43 -15.53 1.00 -7.70
C PHE A 43 -16.46 1.95 -8.46
N ARG A 44 -17.10 2.85 -7.72
CA ARG A 44 -18.01 3.87 -8.27
C ARG A 44 -17.27 4.93 -9.08
N PHE A 45 -16.10 5.34 -8.61
CA PHE A 45 -15.32 6.41 -9.21
C PHE A 45 -14.12 5.86 -9.98
N GLU A 46 -13.90 6.41 -11.17
CA GLU A 46 -12.81 6.01 -12.05
C GLU A 46 -11.42 6.19 -11.43
N PRO A 47 -11.10 7.27 -10.69
CA PRO A 47 -9.81 7.42 -10.04
C PRO A 47 -9.50 6.27 -9.06
N ASP A 48 -10.47 5.90 -8.22
CA ASP A 48 -10.29 4.81 -7.24
C ASP A 48 -10.09 3.47 -7.93
N ARG A 49 -10.87 3.21 -8.99
CA ARG A 49 -10.71 2.02 -9.84
C ARG A 49 -9.32 1.96 -10.46
N ASN A 50 -8.85 3.06 -11.04
CA ASN A 50 -7.55 3.12 -11.71
C ASN A 50 -6.41 2.95 -10.70
N LEU A 51 -6.50 3.57 -9.52
CA LEU A 51 -5.54 3.40 -8.45
C LEU A 51 -5.48 1.94 -7.97
N TYR A 52 -6.65 1.31 -7.76
CA TYR A 52 -6.73 -0.10 -7.37
C TYR A 52 -6.05 -1.01 -8.39
N VAL A 53 -6.37 -0.85 -9.68
CA VAL A 53 -5.77 -1.65 -10.75
C VAL A 53 -4.26 -1.41 -10.84
N ALA A 54 -3.82 -0.16 -10.83
CA ALA A 54 -2.38 0.18 -10.87
C ALA A 54 -1.63 -0.44 -9.69
N ALA A 55 -2.19 -0.38 -8.49
CA ALA A 55 -1.58 -0.95 -7.28
C ALA A 55 -1.47 -2.48 -7.35
N HIS A 56 -2.50 -3.17 -7.85
CA HIS A 56 -2.50 -4.62 -7.97
C HIS A 56 -1.62 -5.14 -9.13
N VAL A 57 -1.56 -4.42 -10.26
CA VAL A 57 -0.60 -4.69 -11.33
C VAL A 57 0.82 -4.52 -10.80
N PHE A 58 1.09 -3.41 -10.11
CA PHE A 58 2.38 -3.14 -9.47
C PHE A 58 2.77 -4.25 -8.47
N LEU A 59 1.85 -4.67 -7.60
CA LEU A 59 2.06 -5.77 -6.65
C LEU A 59 2.51 -7.04 -7.38
N ARG A 60 1.73 -7.50 -8.37
CA ARG A 60 1.99 -8.74 -9.11
C ARG A 60 3.36 -8.72 -9.80
N HIS A 61 3.68 -7.63 -10.49
CA HIS A 61 4.99 -7.45 -11.11
C HIS A 61 6.12 -7.38 -10.09
N THR A 62 5.89 -6.73 -8.94
CA THR A 62 6.89 -6.62 -7.89
C THR A 62 7.19 -7.99 -7.29
N LEU A 63 6.17 -8.79 -6.96
CA LEU A 63 6.34 -10.15 -6.45
C LEU A 63 7.13 -11.05 -7.41
N SER A 64 6.90 -10.94 -8.73
CA SER A 64 7.65 -11.68 -9.76
C SER A 64 9.15 -11.32 -9.82
N ARG A 65 9.58 -10.24 -9.17
CA ARG A 65 11.01 -9.92 -9.00
C ARG A 65 11.64 -10.67 -7.82
N HIS A 66 10.83 -11.21 -6.91
CA HIS A 66 11.26 -11.94 -5.70
C HIS A 66 11.03 -13.45 -5.79
N ALA A 67 10.30 -13.92 -6.80
CA ALA A 67 10.09 -15.33 -7.07
C ALA A 67 9.84 -15.57 -8.58
N PRO A 68 10.22 -16.75 -9.11
CA PRO A 68 10.06 -17.09 -10.52
C PRO A 68 8.62 -17.51 -10.86
N ILE A 69 7.65 -16.63 -10.59
CA ILE A 69 6.23 -16.80 -10.92
C ILE A 69 5.83 -15.65 -11.83
N ALA A 70 5.15 -15.91 -12.95
CA ALA A 70 4.70 -14.81 -13.81
C ALA A 70 3.63 -13.95 -13.10
N PRO A 71 3.52 -12.64 -13.40
CA PRO A 71 2.60 -11.74 -12.70
C PRO A 71 1.15 -12.24 -12.65
N ALA A 72 0.67 -12.84 -13.74
CA ALA A 72 -0.69 -13.38 -13.86
C ALA A 72 -0.91 -14.70 -13.09
N GLU A 73 0.16 -15.37 -12.66
CA GLU A 73 0.10 -16.68 -12.00
C GLU A 73 0.12 -16.58 -10.47
N TRP A 74 0.32 -15.38 -9.92
CA TRP A 74 0.18 -15.14 -8.49
C TRP A 74 -1.25 -15.43 -8.03
N ARG A 75 -1.34 -16.17 -6.93
CA ARG A 75 -2.59 -16.58 -6.27
C ARG A 75 -2.61 -15.99 -4.88
N PHE A 76 -3.72 -15.33 -4.58
CA PHE A 76 -3.96 -14.71 -3.29
C PHE A 76 -5.20 -15.31 -2.63
N SER A 77 -5.19 -15.37 -1.31
CA SER A 77 -6.39 -15.52 -0.49
C SER A 77 -6.42 -14.38 0.53
N ALA A 78 -7.52 -14.24 1.28
CA ALA A 78 -7.64 -13.24 2.34
C ALA A 78 -7.86 -13.95 3.68
N ASN A 79 -7.25 -13.42 4.75
CA ASN A 79 -7.52 -13.91 6.10
C ASN A 79 -8.88 -13.38 6.62
N ALA A 80 -9.23 -13.70 7.86
CA ALA A 80 -10.48 -13.28 8.50
C ALA A 80 -10.69 -11.75 8.56
N TYR A 81 -9.61 -10.97 8.45
CA TYR A 81 -9.61 -9.51 8.47
C TYR A 81 -9.48 -8.90 7.07
N GLY A 82 -9.55 -9.71 6.01
CA GLY A 82 -9.43 -9.24 4.63
C GLY A 82 -7.99 -9.00 4.15
N LYS A 83 -6.96 -9.20 5.00
CA LYS A 83 -5.55 -9.03 4.59
C LYS A 83 -5.18 -10.11 3.58
N PRO A 84 -4.73 -9.74 2.36
CA PRO A 84 -4.35 -10.72 1.35
C PRO A 84 -3.02 -11.41 1.69
N PHE A 85 -2.89 -12.68 1.30
CA PHE A 85 -1.67 -13.48 1.47
C PHE A 85 -1.47 -14.44 0.30
N ILE A 86 -0.22 -14.82 0.04
CA ILE A 86 0.19 -15.68 -1.08
C ILE A 86 -0.17 -17.14 -0.81
N THR A 87 -0.75 -17.80 -1.80
CA THR A 87 -1.11 -19.24 -1.74
C THR A 87 -0.38 -20.09 -2.78
N ASN A 88 0.55 -19.52 -3.55
CA ASN A 88 1.40 -20.26 -4.47
C ASN A 88 2.25 -21.31 -3.71
N PRO A 89 2.24 -22.60 -4.12
CA PRO A 89 3.04 -23.64 -3.50
C PRO A 89 4.54 -23.30 -3.50
N GLY A 90 5.23 -23.56 -2.38
CA GLY A 90 6.66 -23.26 -2.24
C GLY A 90 7.02 -21.79 -2.00
N HIS A 91 6.04 -20.88 -2.00
CA HIS A 91 6.26 -19.44 -1.85
C HIS A 91 5.47 -18.80 -0.69
N THR A 92 4.91 -19.61 0.21
CA THR A 92 4.12 -19.13 1.36
C THR A 92 4.96 -18.41 2.42
N SER A 93 6.28 -18.57 2.41
CA SER A 93 7.20 -17.79 3.25
C SER A 93 7.33 -16.34 2.79
N LEU A 94 7.03 -16.04 1.52
CA LEU A 94 7.06 -14.69 0.99
C LEU A 94 5.86 -13.92 1.53
N GLN A 95 6.14 -12.88 2.31
CA GLN A 95 5.13 -12.02 2.91
C GLN A 95 5.11 -10.69 2.18
N PHE A 96 3.93 -10.09 2.05
CA PHE A 96 3.79 -8.77 1.46
C PHE A 96 2.77 -7.91 2.18
N ASN A 97 2.88 -6.61 1.97
CA ASN A 97 1.83 -5.66 2.30
C ASN A 97 1.80 -4.57 1.22
N LEU A 98 0.60 -4.21 0.80
CA LEU A 98 0.33 -3.20 -0.21
C LEU A 98 -0.46 -2.08 0.45
N SER A 99 -0.01 -0.84 0.29
CA SER A 99 -0.75 0.35 0.65
C SER A 99 -0.65 1.34 -0.52
N HIS A 100 -1.69 2.14 -0.70
CA HIS A 100 -1.72 3.15 -1.74
C HIS A 100 -2.54 4.34 -1.28
N THR A 101 -2.11 5.51 -1.70
CA THR A 101 -2.83 6.77 -1.57
C THR A 101 -2.81 7.46 -2.92
N ASP A 102 -3.53 8.56 -3.06
CA ASP A 102 -3.50 9.31 -4.30
C ASP A 102 -2.04 9.72 -4.65
N GLY A 103 -1.62 9.45 -5.89
CA GLY A 103 -0.24 9.71 -6.33
C GLY A 103 0.88 8.80 -5.80
N LEU A 104 0.61 7.79 -4.95
CA LEU A 104 1.66 6.87 -4.45
C LEU A 104 1.14 5.45 -4.16
N ILE A 105 1.85 4.45 -4.67
CA ILE A 105 1.71 3.04 -4.32
C ILE A 105 2.96 2.59 -3.57
N ALA A 106 2.79 1.82 -2.50
CA ALA A 106 3.87 1.20 -1.75
C ALA A 106 3.62 -0.30 -1.55
N CYS A 107 4.62 -1.11 -1.89
CA CYS A 107 4.60 -2.56 -1.68
C CYS A 107 5.83 -2.97 -0.87
N ALA A 108 5.61 -3.51 0.33
CA ALA A 108 6.68 -4.08 1.14
C ALA A 108 6.65 -5.60 1.04
N ILE A 109 7.84 -6.20 0.92
CA ILE A 109 8.05 -7.64 0.75
C ILE A 109 9.14 -8.11 1.71
N SER A 110 8.92 -9.26 2.33
CA SER A 110 9.87 -9.90 3.25
C SER A 110 9.82 -11.42 3.10
N GLN A 111 10.88 -12.08 3.60
CA GLN A 111 10.95 -13.54 3.68
C GLN A 111 10.78 -13.98 5.13
N GLY A 112 9.75 -14.78 5.41
CA GLY A 112 9.52 -15.43 6.71
C GLY A 112 9.13 -14.50 7.86
N GLN A 113 8.94 -13.20 7.60
CA GLN A 113 8.59 -12.21 8.62
C GLN A 113 7.36 -11.43 8.20
N ALA A 114 6.42 -11.21 9.12
CA ALA A 114 5.27 -10.36 8.86
C ALA A 114 5.74 -8.92 8.57
N VAL A 115 5.13 -8.30 7.56
CA VAL A 115 5.44 -6.94 7.15
C VAL A 115 4.16 -6.10 7.03
N GLY A 116 4.31 -4.81 7.29
CA GLY A 116 3.33 -3.76 7.07
C GLY A 116 4.02 -2.56 6.43
N VAL A 117 3.35 -1.92 5.48
CA VAL A 117 3.70 -0.63 4.92
C VAL A 117 2.42 0.17 4.83
N ASP A 118 2.49 1.43 5.22
CA ASP A 118 1.33 2.28 5.07
C ASP A 118 1.76 3.68 4.68
N VAL A 119 1.10 4.20 3.64
CA VAL A 119 1.40 5.47 3.00
C VAL A 119 0.19 6.36 3.03
N GLU A 120 0.38 7.59 3.47
CA GLU A 120 -0.67 8.59 3.56
C GLU A 120 -0.21 9.90 2.92
N GLN A 121 -1.13 10.58 2.27
CA GLN A 121 -0.85 11.92 1.75
C GLN A 121 -0.83 12.92 2.90
N CYS A 122 0.28 13.65 3.02
CA CYS A 122 0.39 14.75 3.97
C CYS A 122 -0.37 15.97 3.42
N LYS A 123 -1.68 16.01 3.66
CA LYS A 123 -2.58 17.12 3.31
C LYS A 123 -3.01 17.86 4.57
N PRO A 124 -3.25 19.18 4.51
CA PRO A 124 -3.84 19.90 5.63
C PRO A 124 -5.11 19.19 6.11
N MET A 125 -5.19 18.92 7.42
CA MET A 125 -6.34 18.26 8.03
C MET A 125 -7.16 19.29 8.79
N PRO A 126 -8.36 19.65 8.29
CA PRO A 126 -9.30 20.41 9.08
C PRO A 126 -9.64 19.63 10.35
N ASP A 127 -9.68 20.32 11.48
CA ASP A 127 -10.04 19.72 12.78
C ASP A 127 -9.06 18.66 13.33
N LEU A 128 -7.77 18.85 13.03
CA LEU A 128 -6.69 17.98 13.53
C LEU A 128 -6.71 17.81 15.07
N ASP A 129 -7.06 18.86 15.81
CA ASP A 129 -7.21 18.83 17.26
C ASP A 129 -8.18 17.75 17.76
N ASN A 130 -9.36 17.67 17.16
CA ASN A 130 -10.35 16.66 17.54
C ASN A 130 -9.91 15.26 17.10
N LEU A 131 -9.29 15.14 15.92
CA LEU A 131 -8.73 13.87 15.45
C LEU A 131 -7.64 13.34 16.39
N CYS A 132 -6.74 14.22 16.87
CA CYS A 132 -5.72 13.87 17.86
C CYS A 132 -6.36 13.30 19.14
N ARG A 133 -7.37 13.97 19.69
CA ARG A 133 -8.04 13.52 20.93
C ARG A 133 -8.85 12.23 20.76
N TYR A 134 -9.34 11.96 19.55
CA TYR A 134 -10.10 10.75 19.25
C TYR A 134 -9.21 9.54 18.96
N ALA A 135 -8.12 9.73 18.22
CA ALA A 135 -7.30 8.63 17.70
C ALA A 135 -6.05 8.33 18.52
N LEU A 136 -5.55 9.29 19.31
CA LEU A 136 -4.29 9.17 20.05
C LEU A 136 -4.53 9.09 21.56
N SER A 137 -3.55 8.56 22.30
CA SER A 137 -3.53 8.74 23.74
C SER A 137 -3.35 10.22 24.10
N ALA A 138 -3.72 10.61 25.33
CA ALA A 138 -3.56 12.00 25.78
C ALA A 138 -2.12 12.52 25.63
N ARG A 139 -1.12 11.65 25.88
CA ARG A 139 0.29 11.99 25.77
C ARG A 139 0.71 12.24 24.31
N GLU A 140 0.29 11.37 23.41
CA GLU A 140 0.57 11.49 21.98
C GLU A 140 -0.13 12.70 21.37
N ALA A 141 -1.37 12.98 21.80
CA ALA A 141 -2.10 14.17 21.39
C ALA A 141 -1.39 15.46 21.85
N GLU A 142 -0.90 15.53 23.09
CA GLU A 142 -0.10 16.66 23.56
C GLU A 142 1.16 16.88 22.72
N ASP A 143 1.91 15.82 22.43
CA ASP A 143 3.15 15.87 21.63
C ASP A 143 2.89 16.38 20.20
N VAL A 144 1.77 15.97 19.59
CA VAL A 144 1.36 16.44 18.25
C VAL A 144 0.93 17.90 18.32
N LEU A 145 0.06 18.26 19.27
CA LEU A 145 -0.54 19.60 19.37
C LEU A 145 0.46 20.68 19.77
N ALA A 146 1.60 20.30 20.36
CA ALA A 146 2.70 21.22 20.65
C ALA A 146 3.43 21.76 19.40
N ILE A 147 3.24 21.14 18.22
CA ILE A 147 3.84 21.59 16.96
C ILE A 147 2.98 22.69 16.34
N HIS A 148 3.58 23.86 16.14
CA HIS A 148 2.88 25.06 15.63
C HIS A 148 2.90 25.18 14.11
N ASP A 149 3.85 24.53 13.43
CA ASP A 149 3.87 24.46 11.97
C ASP A 149 2.84 23.42 11.51
N GLY A 150 1.79 23.85 10.82
CA GLY A 150 0.66 22.96 10.48
C GLY A 150 1.05 21.77 9.60
N ALA A 151 2.06 21.90 8.73
CA ALA A 151 2.53 20.79 7.91
C ALA A 151 3.29 19.75 8.74
N GLN A 152 4.18 20.20 9.63
CA GLN A 152 4.89 19.33 10.56
C GLN A 152 3.94 18.71 11.60
N GLN A 153 2.89 19.43 12.00
CA GLN A 153 1.88 18.95 12.93
C GLN A 153 1.09 17.78 12.33
N VAL A 154 0.60 17.93 11.09
CA VAL A 154 -0.05 16.84 10.34
C VAL A 154 0.91 15.67 10.13
N GLN A 155 2.16 15.93 9.75
CA GLN A 155 3.17 14.90 9.59
C GLN A 155 3.39 14.14 10.90
N ARG A 156 3.46 14.83 12.04
CA ARG A 156 3.61 14.21 13.35
C ARG A 156 2.40 13.34 13.68
N PHE A 157 1.19 13.86 13.50
CA PHE A 157 -0.05 13.09 13.70
C PHE A 157 -0.04 11.77 12.94
N LEU A 158 0.26 11.79 11.63
CA LEU A 158 0.31 10.61 10.77
C LEU A 158 1.36 9.57 11.20
N LEU A 159 2.38 9.99 11.94
CA LEU A 159 3.45 9.15 12.44
C LEU A 159 3.25 8.69 13.90
N THR A 160 2.25 9.21 14.62
CA THR A 160 2.11 9.06 16.08
C THR A 160 1.00 8.07 16.50
N GLY A 161 0.34 7.37 15.57
CA GLY A 161 -0.80 6.48 15.89
C GLY A 161 -0.78 5.10 15.22
N ARG A 162 0.34 4.37 15.30
CA ARG A 162 0.47 3.02 14.71
C ARG A 162 1.01 1.99 15.68
#